data_AF-A0A653MFU4-F1
#
_entry.id   AF-A0A653MFU4-F1
#
_cell.length_a   1.000
_cell.length_b   1.000
_cell.length_c   1.000
_cell.angle_alpha   90.00
_cell.angle_beta   90.00
_cell.angle_gamma   90.00
#
_symmetry.space_group_name_H-M   'P 1'
#
loop_
_entity.id
_entity.type
_entity.pdbx_description
1 polymer ?
#
loop_
_entity_poly.entity_id
_entity_poly.type
_entity_poly.pdbx_seq_one_letter_code
_entity_poly.pdbx_strand_id
1 'polypeptide(L)'
;MEDINLELRGIVLKYSLELEHSVNRIFITFLSIENATSTRNFGNRAGISFQHKIDLLYDLGILSKTDLQAFELLMTFRNRFLHNIVYNSFGRVLEDLDNGIVNKLKKYSVEGNFACEDDYLTSFKHLYIEILDILNVIISNRKEENERKMKLVRDHVQSLYDFKLLVFQYVLDTKTNLLKLKDNGLSLQEFESILDNELNILSEKGKLTDSSIPIFDDEALLKSLLK
;
A
#
# COMPACT_ATOMS: atom_id res chain seq x y z
N MET A 1 29.74 37.51 -18.50
CA MET A 1 29.40 36.13 -18.10
C MET A 1 27.89 36.06 -18.17
N GLU A 2 27.30 35.16 -18.96
CA GLU A 2 25.83 35.04 -18.98
C GLU A 2 25.34 34.72 -17.57
N ASP A 3 24.27 35.38 -17.14
CA ASP A 3 23.63 35.09 -15.87
C ASP A 3 23.01 33.70 -15.94
N ILE A 4 23.53 32.78 -15.13
CA ILE A 4 23.10 31.38 -15.07
C ILE A 4 21.80 31.19 -14.29
N ASN A 5 21.28 32.26 -13.66
CA ASN A 5 20.07 32.28 -12.84
C ASN A 5 20.05 31.16 -11.79
N LEU A 6 20.94 31.27 -10.80
CA LEU A 6 21.07 30.29 -9.72
C LEU A 6 19.79 30.15 -8.89
N GLU A 7 19.02 31.23 -8.75
CA GLU A 7 17.76 31.22 -7.99
C GLU A 7 16.74 30.28 -8.65
N LEU A 8 16.49 30.46 -9.95
CA LEU A 8 15.56 29.63 -10.69
C LEU A 8 15.99 28.16 -10.71
N ARG A 9 17.28 27.90 -10.96
CA ARG A 9 17.85 26.55 -10.89
C ARG A 9 17.67 25.93 -9.50
N GLY A 10 17.87 26.73 -8.45
CA GLY A 10 17.68 26.33 -7.06
C GLY A 10 16.24 25.89 -6.79
N ILE A 11 15.25 26.61 -7.33
CA ILE A 11 13.83 26.24 -7.21
C ILE A 11 13.55 24.90 -7.91
N VAL A 12 13.96 24.77 -9.18
CA VAL A 12 13.75 23.54 -9.97
C VAL A 12 14.44 22.35 -9.31
N LEU A 13 15.67 22.55 -8.81
CA LEU A 13 16.42 21.51 -8.10
C LEU A 13 15.71 21.10 -6.81
N LYS A 14 15.30 22.07 -5.99
CA LYS A 14 14.62 21.82 -4.71
C LYS A 14 13.39 20.94 -4.92
N TYR A 15 12.49 21.34 -5.82
CA TYR A 15 11.28 20.58 -6.11
C TYR A 15 11.58 19.18 -6.64
N SER A 16 12.56 19.05 -7.54
CA SER A 16 12.96 17.75 -8.07
C SER A 16 13.48 16.81 -6.98
N LEU A 17 14.30 17.32 -6.06
CA LEU A 17 14.87 16.52 -4.96
C LEU A 17 13.80 16.12 -3.93
N GLU A 18 12.88 17.01 -3.59
CA GLU A 18 11.77 16.71 -2.67
C GLU A 18 10.85 15.63 -3.23
N LEU A 19 10.53 15.69 -4.53
CA LEU A 19 9.72 14.68 -5.21
C LEU A 19 10.46 13.35 -5.34
N GLU A 20 11.75 13.37 -5.71
CA GLU A 20 12.56 12.15 -5.76
C GLU A 20 12.66 11.48 -4.38
N HIS A 21 12.84 12.27 -3.32
CA HIS A 21 12.86 11.76 -1.95
C HIS A 21 11.51 11.13 -1.57
N SER A 22 10.41 11.78 -1.92
CA SER A 22 9.06 11.29 -1.64
C SER A 22 8.78 9.97 -2.37
N VAL A 23 9.14 9.86 -3.65
CA VAL A 23 9.03 8.60 -4.41
C VAL A 23 9.90 7.51 -3.79
N ASN A 24 11.12 7.84 -3.35
CA ASN A 24 11.99 6.86 -2.67
C ASN A 24 11.33 6.32 -1.39
N ARG A 25 10.67 7.19 -0.62
CA ARG A 25 9.91 6.78 0.58
C ARG A 25 8.74 5.87 0.25
N ILE A 26 8.01 6.14 -0.84
CA ILE A 26 6.95 5.26 -1.32
C ILE A 26 7.50 3.85 -1.59
N PHE A 27 8.63 3.73 -2.30
CA PHE A 27 9.24 2.42 -2.54
C PHE A 27 9.67 1.70 -1.26
N ILE A 28 10.31 2.41 -0.33
CA ILE A 28 10.71 1.84 0.97
C ILE A 28 9.49 1.26 1.70
N THR A 29 8.38 2.00 1.71
CA THR A 29 7.13 1.56 2.33
C THR A 29 6.48 0.39 1.56
N PHE A 30 6.47 0.44 0.23
CA PHE A 30 5.85 -0.59 -0.60
C PHE A 30 6.56 -1.94 -0.50
N LEU A 31 7.89 -1.90 -0.42
CA LEU A 31 8.76 -3.07 -0.31
C LEU A 31 9.03 -3.50 1.14
N SER A 32 8.43 -2.82 2.13
CA SER A 32 8.62 -3.11 3.56
C SER A 32 10.10 -3.15 3.97
N ILE A 33 10.91 -2.24 3.45
CA ILE A 33 12.34 -2.18 3.75
C ILE A 33 12.54 -1.53 5.13
N GLU A 34 12.98 -2.32 6.11
CA GLU A 34 13.19 -1.86 7.49
C GLU A 34 14.38 -0.89 7.63
N ASN A 35 15.49 -1.17 6.94
CA ASN A 35 16.69 -0.33 6.96
C ASN A 35 17.01 0.20 5.57
N ALA A 36 16.37 1.32 5.20
CA ALA A 36 16.60 1.93 3.89
C ALA A 36 18.06 2.33 3.65
N THR A 37 18.77 2.78 4.68
CA THR A 37 20.13 3.34 4.54
C THR A 37 21.19 2.30 4.15
N SER A 38 20.96 1.03 4.48
CA SER A 38 21.85 -0.07 4.11
C SER A 38 21.55 -0.64 2.71
N THR A 39 20.44 -0.26 2.08
CA THR A 39 20.07 -0.81 0.78
C THR A 39 20.87 -0.19 -0.36
N ARG A 40 21.23 -1.02 -1.34
CA ARG A 40 21.95 -0.60 -2.54
C ARG A 40 21.14 0.36 -3.41
N ASN A 41 19.83 0.15 -3.52
CA ASN A 41 18.97 0.80 -4.51
C ASN A 41 18.15 1.97 -3.96
N PHE A 42 17.86 1.99 -2.65
CA PHE A 42 16.99 2.97 -1.99
C PHE A 42 17.68 3.71 -0.84
N GLY A 43 18.95 3.40 -0.55
CA GLY A 43 19.76 4.09 0.45
C GLY A 43 20.46 5.34 -0.11
N ASN A 44 21.45 5.85 0.63
CA ASN A 44 22.15 7.11 0.32
C ASN A 44 23.20 6.98 -0.81
N ARG A 45 23.27 5.84 -1.49
CA ARG A 45 24.20 5.59 -2.59
C ARG A 45 23.51 5.87 -3.93
N ALA A 46 24.28 6.09 -4.99
CA ALA A 46 23.76 6.18 -6.35
C ALA A 46 23.10 4.85 -6.75
N GLY A 47 21.83 4.72 -6.41
CA GLY A 47 20.99 3.56 -6.67
C GLY A 47 20.21 3.72 -7.96
N ILE A 48 18.90 3.49 -7.90
CA ILE A 48 18.00 3.65 -9.04
C ILE A 48 17.78 5.14 -9.30
N SER A 49 17.88 5.58 -10.55
CA SER A 49 17.62 6.99 -10.93
C SER A 49 16.16 7.36 -10.72
N PHE A 50 15.87 8.66 -10.58
CA PHE A 50 14.50 9.15 -10.45
C PHE A 50 13.58 8.67 -11.59
N GLN A 51 14.02 8.76 -12.85
CA GLN A 51 13.27 8.25 -14.00
C GLN A 51 12.89 6.78 -13.84
N HIS A 52 13.86 5.91 -13.55
CA HIS A 52 13.59 4.48 -13.39
C HIS A 52 12.65 4.18 -12.21
N LYS A 53 12.67 5.00 -11.15
CA LYS A 53 11.68 4.89 -10.06
C LYS A 53 10.27 5.21 -10.54
N ILE A 54 10.10 6.25 -11.35
CA ILE A 54 8.80 6.60 -11.94
C ILE A 54 8.32 5.51 -12.90
N ASP A 55 9.20 5.02 -13.79
CA ASP A 55 8.88 3.94 -14.72
C ASP A 55 8.41 2.68 -13.98
N LEU A 56 9.08 2.31 -12.89
CA LEU A 56 8.67 1.19 -12.04
C LEU A 56 7.28 1.41 -11.41
N LEU A 57 6.94 2.62 -10.97
CA LEU A 57 5.60 2.90 -10.44
C LEU A 57 4.54 2.77 -11.54
N TYR A 58 4.85 3.15 -12.77
CA TYR A 58 3.96 2.98 -13.91
C TYR A 58 3.80 1.51 -14.31
N ASP A 59 4.89 0.76 -14.40
CA ASP A 59 4.89 -0.67 -14.75
C ASP A 59 4.13 -1.52 -13.71
N LEU A 60 4.16 -1.10 -12.44
CA LEU A 60 3.38 -1.71 -11.36
C LEU A 60 1.89 -1.32 -11.37
N GLY A 61 1.46 -0.47 -12.31
CA GLY A 61 0.09 0.03 -12.40
C GLY A 61 -0.30 0.98 -11.27
N ILE A 62 0.68 1.54 -10.54
CA ILE A 62 0.45 2.50 -9.45
C ILE A 62 0.21 3.89 -10.03
N LEU A 63 0.96 4.27 -11.06
CA LEU A 63 0.73 5.50 -11.82
C LEU A 63 -0.13 5.23 -13.04
N SER A 64 -1.09 6.11 -13.29
CA SER A 64 -1.79 6.15 -14.57
C SER A 64 -0.91 6.81 -15.65
N LYS A 65 -1.32 6.67 -16.91
CA LYS A 65 -0.64 7.34 -18.04
C LYS A 65 -0.65 8.87 -17.89
N THR A 66 -1.71 9.44 -17.32
CA THR A 66 -1.79 10.90 -17.07
C THR A 66 -0.82 11.33 -15.98
N ASP A 67 -0.70 10.54 -14.91
CA ASP A 67 0.24 10.84 -13.82
C ASP A 67 1.68 10.80 -14.32
N LEU A 68 2.03 9.76 -15.10
CA LEU A 68 3.34 9.62 -15.72
C LEU A 68 3.73 10.87 -16.53
N GLN A 69 2.80 11.45 -17.29
CA GLN A 69 3.06 12.64 -18.09
C GLN A 69 3.46 13.86 -17.24
N ALA A 70 2.92 14.00 -16.03
CA ALA A 70 3.31 15.07 -15.11
C ALA A 70 4.76 14.91 -14.66
N PHE A 71 5.16 13.69 -14.27
CA PHE A 71 6.55 13.39 -13.90
C PHE A 71 7.51 13.59 -15.06
N GLU A 72 7.17 13.12 -16.28
CA GLU A 72 7.99 13.34 -17.48
C GLU A 72 8.21 14.82 -17.78
N LEU A 73 7.16 15.63 -17.61
CA LEU A 73 7.24 17.08 -17.82
C LEU A 73 8.20 17.72 -16.81
N LEU A 74 8.08 17.37 -15.52
CA LEU A 74 9.00 17.84 -14.47
C LEU A 74 10.45 17.44 -14.79
N MET A 75 10.67 16.17 -15.15
CA MET A 75 12.01 15.66 -15.48
C MET A 75 12.62 16.36 -16.69
N THR A 76 11.80 16.74 -17.67
CA THR A 76 12.24 17.54 -18.82
C THR A 76 12.80 18.89 -18.37
N PHE A 77 12.07 19.65 -17.56
CA PHE A 77 12.55 20.93 -17.04
C PHE A 77 13.77 20.77 -16.15
N ARG A 78 13.74 19.83 -15.20
CA ARG A 78 14.89 19.50 -14.34
C ARG A 78 16.14 19.28 -15.18
N ASN A 79 16.08 18.39 -16.17
CA ASN A 79 17.26 18.00 -16.93
C ASN A 79 17.81 19.19 -17.75
N ARG A 80 16.93 20.03 -18.32
CA ARG A 80 17.34 21.25 -19.03
C ARG A 80 18.04 22.22 -18.09
N PHE A 81 17.38 22.62 -16.99
CA PHE A 81 17.94 23.57 -16.04
C PHE A 81 19.21 23.07 -15.34
N LEU A 82 19.34 21.77 -15.06
CA LEU A 82 20.51 21.25 -14.33
C LEU A 82 21.71 20.93 -15.23
N HIS A 83 21.48 20.48 -16.46
CA HIS A 83 22.58 20.00 -17.32
C HIS A 83 23.06 21.01 -18.35
N ASN A 84 22.27 22.05 -18.68
CA ASN A 84 22.68 23.03 -19.69
C ASN A 84 22.69 24.44 -19.08
N ILE A 85 23.88 25.07 -19.07
CA ILE A 85 24.13 26.40 -18.50
C ILE A 85 23.41 27.54 -19.24
N VAL A 86 23.04 27.33 -20.50
CA VAL A 86 22.40 28.34 -21.37
C VAL A 86 20.95 28.62 -20.96
N TYR A 87 20.28 27.64 -20.35
CA TYR A 87 18.92 27.77 -19.86
C TYR A 87 18.89 28.51 -18.52
N ASN A 88 18.61 29.81 -18.58
CA ASN A 88 18.49 30.70 -17.43
C ASN A 88 17.07 31.26 -17.25
N SER A 89 16.11 30.84 -18.08
CA SER A 89 14.69 31.16 -17.99
C SER A 89 13.86 30.01 -18.57
N PHE A 90 12.60 29.89 -18.13
CA PHE A 90 11.61 28.99 -18.71
C PHE A 90 11.32 29.38 -20.16
N GLY A 91 11.26 30.67 -20.49
CA GLY A 91 11.10 31.13 -21.87
C GLY A 91 12.13 30.49 -22.81
N ARG A 92 13.42 30.55 -22.46
CA ARG A 92 14.50 29.91 -23.25
C ARG A 92 14.38 28.40 -23.33
N VAL A 93 13.95 27.76 -22.23
CA VAL A 93 13.73 26.30 -22.25
C VAL A 93 12.60 25.96 -23.21
N LEU A 94 11.50 26.71 -23.19
CA LEU A 94 10.31 26.45 -23.99
C LEU A 94 10.50 26.76 -25.48
N GLU A 95 11.33 27.73 -25.84
CA GLU A 95 11.74 28.00 -27.23
C GLU A 95 12.41 26.79 -27.89
N ASP A 96 13.14 25.99 -27.10
CA ASP A 96 13.86 24.80 -27.55
C ASP A 96 13.04 23.50 -27.47
N LEU A 97 11.86 23.54 -26.85
CA LEU A 97 11.00 22.36 -26.67
C LEU A 97 9.91 22.29 -27.74
N ASP A 98 9.41 21.08 -28.00
CA ASP A 98 8.31 20.91 -28.93
C ASP A 98 7.00 21.52 -28.38
N ASN A 99 6.12 21.92 -29.31
CA ASN A 99 4.81 22.49 -28.99
C ASN A 99 3.96 21.57 -28.09
N GLY A 100 4.18 20.26 -28.13
CA GLY A 100 3.48 19.30 -27.27
C GLY A 100 3.86 19.49 -25.80
N ILE A 101 5.14 19.64 -25.48
CA ILE A 101 5.62 19.92 -24.12
C ILE A 101 5.16 21.28 -23.64
N VAL A 102 5.22 22.31 -24.49
CA VAL A 102 4.69 23.65 -24.19
C VAL A 102 3.20 23.57 -23.84
N ASN A 103 2.41 22.86 -24.64
CA ASN A 103 0.98 22.69 -24.40
C ASN A 103 0.67 21.88 -23.14
N LYS A 104 1.53 20.91 -22.78
CA LYS A 104 1.41 20.21 -21.49
C LYS A 104 1.62 21.16 -20.32
N LEU A 105 2.62 22.05 -20.36
CA LEU A 105 2.84 23.05 -19.31
C LEU A 105 1.67 24.06 -19.23
N LYS A 106 1.09 24.46 -20.36
CA LYS A 106 -0.06 25.38 -20.40
C LYS A 106 -1.27 24.90 -19.60
N LYS A 107 -1.44 23.59 -19.42
CA LYS A 107 -2.53 23.03 -18.58
C LYS A 107 -2.45 23.47 -17.12
N TYR A 108 -1.28 23.89 -16.68
CA TYR A 108 -1.00 24.31 -15.31
C TYR A 108 -1.03 25.84 -15.14
N SER A 109 -1.30 26.59 -16.22
CA SER A 109 -1.48 28.03 -16.16
C SER A 109 -2.87 28.39 -15.64
N VAL A 110 -2.94 29.35 -14.72
CA VAL A 110 -4.20 29.84 -14.13
C VAL A 110 -5.05 30.58 -15.16
N GLU A 111 -4.41 31.33 -16.05
CA GLU A 111 -5.08 32.21 -17.02
C GLU A 111 -4.95 31.70 -18.47
N GLY A 112 -4.32 30.53 -18.67
CA GLY A 112 -4.09 29.94 -19.99
C GLY A 112 -3.09 30.70 -20.87
N ASN A 113 -2.53 31.80 -20.36
CA ASN A 113 -1.58 32.66 -21.06
C ASN A 113 -0.23 32.64 -20.35
N PHE A 114 0.83 32.83 -21.15
CA PHE A 114 2.20 33.03 -20.70
C PHE A 114 2.65 34.39 -21.21
N ALA A 115 2.48 35.42 -20.40
CA ALA A 115 2.88 36.78 -20.73
C ALA A 115 4.28 37.10 -20.24
N CYS A 116 4.70 36.48 -19.12
CA CYS A 116 6.02 36.71 -18.54
C CYS A 116 6.63 35.45 -17.89
N GLU A 117 7.86 35.60 -17.40
CA GLU A 117 8.61 34.52 -16.73
C GLU A 117 7.93 34.00 -15.47
N ASP A 118 7.24 34.89 -14.74
CA ASP A 118 6.52 34.54 -13.51
C ASP A 118 5.32 33.61 -13.78
N ASP A 119 4.70 33.71 -14.96
CA ASP A 119 3.60 32.83 -15.35
C ASP A 119 4.10 31.39 -15.57
N TYR A 120 5.27 31.24 -16.19
CA TYR A 120 5.91 29.93 -16.37
C TYR A 120 6.31 29.33 -15.03
N LEU A 121 6.90 30.13 -14.14
CA LEU A 121 7.28 29.69 -12.80
C LEU A 121 6.05 29.27 -11.99
N THR A 122 4.97 30.03 -12.07
CA THR A 122 3.70 29.70 -11.41
C THR A 122 3.12 28.39 -11.94
N SER A 123 3.15 28.18 -13.25
CA SER A 123 2.68 26.94 -13.87
C SER A 123 3.55 25.74 -13.50
N PHE A 124 4.87 25.94 -13.41
CA PHE A 124 5.78 24.91 -12.91
C PHE A 124 5.53 24.57 -11.44
N LYS A 125 5.17 25.56 -10.60
CA LYS A 125 4.74 25.32 -9.21
C LYS A 125 3.45 24.51 -9.14
N HIS A 126 2.47 24.80 -10.01
CA HIS A 126 1.24 23.99 -10.09
C HIS A 126 1.53 22.56 -10.56
N LEU A 127 2.46 22.37 -11.51
CA LEU A 127 2.93 21.03 -11.87
C LEU A 127 3.51 20.28 -10.67
N TYR A 128 4.35 20.95 -9.88
CA TYR A 128 4.90 20.36 -8.66
C TYR A 128 3.79 19.99 -7.66
N ILE A 129 2.79 20.85 -7.47
CA ILE A 129 1.64 20.59 -6.58
C ILE A 129 0.81 19.40 -7.08
N GLU A 130 0.51 19.32 -8.38
CA GLU A 130 -0.22 18.17 -8.95
C GLU A 130 0.54 16.86 -8.70
N ILE A 131 1.86 16.87 -8.86
CA ILE A 131 2.68 15.69 -8.57
C ILE A 131 2.62 15.33 -7.07
N LEU A 132 2.63 16.31 -6.17
CA LEU A 132 2.43 16.05 -4.73
C LEU A 132 1.06 15.43 -4.45
N ASP A 133 0.01 15.90 -5.10
CA ASP A 133 -1.34 15.35 -4.95
C ASP A 133 -1.42 13.90 -5.45
N ILE A 134 -0.79 13.60 -6.59
CA ILE A 134 -0.64 12.22 -7.09
C ILE A 134 0.05 11.34 -6.04
N LEU A 135 1.18 11.80 -5.47
CA LEU A 135 1.91 11.05 -4.45
C LEU A 135 1.07 10.83 -3.18
N ASN A 136 0.29 11.84 -2.76
CA ASN A 136 -0.61 11.75 -1.62
C ASN A 136 -1.73 10.71 -1.84
N VAL A 137 -2.29 10.65 -3.04
CA VAL A 137 -3.26 9.62 -3.42
C VAL A 137 -2.64 8.23 -3.35
N ILE A 138 -1.42 8.04 -3.89
CA ILE A 138 -0.71 6.75 -3.83
C ILE A 138 -0.50 6.30 -2.38
N ILE A 139 -0.03 7.19 -1.52
CA ILE A 139 0.18 6.91 -0.09
C ILE A 139 -1.12 6.53 0.60
N SER A 140 -2.21 7.28 0.31
CA SER A 140 -3.52 7.03 0.91
C SER A 140 -4.08 5.67 0.50
N ASN A 141 -4.03 5.34 -0.79
CA ASN A 141 -4.46 4.05 -1.31
C ASN A 141 -3.67 2.90 -0.70
N ARG A 142 -2.35 3.05 -0.56
CA ARG A 142 -1.51 2.02 0.06
C ARG A 142 -1.84 1.82 1.54
N LYS A 143 -2.11 2.90 2.27
CA LYS A 143 -2.49 2.82 3.68
C LYS A 143 -3.80 2.04 3.83
N GLU A 144 -4.80 2.34 3.01
CA GLU A 144 -6.08 1.62 3.03
C GLU A 144 -5.92 0.13 2.68
N GLU A 145 -5.13 -0.19 1.65
CA GLU A 145 -4.83 -1.57 1.27
C GLU A 145 -4.17 -2.36 2.43
N ASN A 146 -3.20 -1.73 3.10
CA ASN A 146 -2.53 -2.32 4.26
C ASN A 146 -3.48 -2.52 5.44
N GLU A 147 -4.37 -1.56 5.72
CA GLU A 147 -5.38 -1.70 6.78
C GLU A 147 -6.34 -2.86 6.50
N ARG A 148 -6.79 -3.02 5.25
CA ARG A 148 -7.62 -4.17 4.84
C ARG A 148 -6.88 -5.50 5.03
N LYS A 149 -5.61 -5.58 4.63
CA LYS A 149 -4.78 -6.79 4.82
C LYS A 149 -4.59 -7.12 6.30
N MET A 150 -4.29 -6.12 7.13
CA MET A 150 -4.12 -6.29 8.57
C MET A 150 -5.40 -6.71 9.27
N LYS A 151 -6.56 -6.26 8.78
CA LYS A 151 -7.86 -6.74 9.25
C LYS A 151 -8.03 -8.24 8.97
N LEU A 152 -7.78 -8.68 7.74
CA LEU A 152 -7.87 -10.11 7.38
C LEU A 152 -6.94 -10.99 8.22
N VAL A 153 -5.70 -10.53 8.46
CA VAL A 153 -4.75 -11.25 9.33
C VAL A 153 -5.29 -11.32 10.76
N ARG A 154 -5.84 -10.23 11.30
CA ARG A 154 -6.42 -10.20 12.64
C ARG A 154 -7.61 -11.15 12.76
N ASP A 155 -8.51 -11.13 11.79
CA ASP A 155 -9.70 -11.98 11.76
C ASP A 155 -9.30 -13.47 11.72
N HIS A 156 -8.26 -13.80 10.92
CA HIS A 156 -7.72 -15.15 10.88
C HIS A 156 -7.08 -15.59 12.20
N VAL A 157 -6.26 -14.72 12.81
CA VAL A 157 -5.63 -15.00 14.12
C VAL A 157 -6.69 -15.20 15.20
N GLN A 158 -7.77 -14.41 15.19
CA GLN A 158 -8.89 -14.56 16.12
C GLN A 158 -9.56 -15.94 15.93
N SER A 159 -9.87 -16.31 14.69
CA SER A 159 -10.47 -17.61 14.37
C SER A 159 -9.62 -18.79 14.86
N LEU A 160 -8.28 -18.70 14.72
CA LEU A 160 -7.38 -19.72 15.24
C LEU A 160 -7.40 -19.81 16.77
N TYR A 161 -7.51 -18.67 17.46
CA TYR A 161 -7.61 -18.63 18.92
C TYR A 161 -8.93 -19.24 19.40
N ASP A 162 -10.04 -18.91 18.75
CA ASP A 162 -11.36 -19.44 19.07
C ASP A 162 -11.41 -20.96 18.85
N PHE A 163 -10.85 -21.44 17.74
CA PHE A 163 -10.70 -22.87 17.49
C PHE A 163 -9.86 -23.57 18.57
N LYS A 164 -8.76 -22.95 19.00
CA LYS A 164 -7.92 -23.51 20.08
C LYS A 164 -8.69 -23.61 21.40
N LEU A 165 -9.50 -22.61 21.75
CA LEU A 165 -10.35 -22.65 22.93
C LEU A 165 -11.39 -23.76 22.83
N LEU A 166 -12.01 -23.94 21.67
CA LEU A 166 -12.98 -25.00 21.43
C LEU A 166 -12.37 -26.41 21.63
N VAL A 167 -11.19 -26.65 21.05
CA VAL A 167 -10.46 -27.92 21.23
C VAL A 167 -10.11 -28.15 22.70
N PHE A 168 -9.67 -27.10 23.41
CA PHE A 168 -9.34 -27.20 24.83
C PHE A 168 -10.58 -27.55 25.67
N GLN A 169 -11.72 -26.90 25.40
CA GLN A 169 -12.98 -27.19 26.07
C GLN A 169 -13.42 -28.64 25.84
N TYR A 170 -13.37 -29.12 24.60
CA TYR A 170 -13.67 -30.51 24.26
C TYR A 170 -12.81 -31.52 25.04
N VAL A 171 -11.51 -31.25 25.18
CA VAL A 171 -10.61 -32.11 25.96
C VAL A 171 -10.98 -32.12 27.45
N LEU A 172 -11.35 -30.97 28.02
CA LEU A 172 -11.78 -30.88 29.42
C LEU A 172 -13.10 -31.62 29.66
N ASP A 173 -14.06 -31.50 28.75
CA ASP A 173 -15.36 -32.17 28.84
C ASP A 173 -15.18 -33.69 28.74
N THR A 174 -14.36 -34.15 27.78
CA THR A 174 -14.01 -35.57 27.63
C THR A 174 -13.37 -36.13 28.92
N LYS A 175 -12.41 -35.39 29.51
CA LYS A 175 -11.77 -35.79 30.78
C LYS A 175 -12.79 -35.86 31.92
N THR A 176 -13.71 -34.90 31.99
CA THR A 176 -14.75 -34.86 33.03
C THR A 176 -15.71 -36.05 32.90
N ASN A 177 -16.11 -36.38 31.67
CA ASN A 177 -16.95 -37.53 31.39
C ASN A 177 -16.25 -38.85 31.75
N LEU A 178 -14.96 -38.99 31.42
CA LEU A 178 -14.14 -40.14 31.83
C LEU A 178 -14.08 -40.33 33.35
N LEU A 179 -13.96 -39.24 34.12
CA LEU A 179 -13.97 -39.30 35.58
C LEU A 179 -15.32 -39.79 36.12
N LYS A 180 -16.44 -39.27 35.58
CA LYS A 180 -17.79 -39.72 35.97
C LYS A 180 -18.02 -41.20 35.69
N LEU A 181 -17.50 -41.72 34.57
CA LEU A 181 -17.62 -43.14 34.22
C LEU A 181 -16.86 -44.05 35.18
N LYS A 182 -15.64 -43.63 35.55
CA LYS A 182 -14.83 -44.32 36.56
C LYS A 182 -15.55 -44.39 37.91
N ASP A 183 -16.18 -43.29 38.33
CA ASP A 183 -16.90 -43.23 39.61
C ASP A 183 -18.18 -44.09 39.60
N ASN A 184 -18.79 -44.29 38.42
CA ASN A 184 -20.02 -45.06 38.25
C ASN A 184 -19.79 -46.56 37.92
N GLY A 185 -18.54 -47.02 37.80
CA GLY A 185 -18.23 -48.43 37.50
C GLY A 185 -18.60 -48.89 36.09
N LEU A 186 -18.78 -47.96 35.15
CA LEU A 186 -19.13 -48.25 33.75
C LEU A 186 -17.98 -48.92 33.00
N SER A 187 -18.31 -49.85 32.09
CA SER A 187 -17.35 -50.62 31.33
C SER A 187 -16.76 -49.82 30.15
N LEU A 188 -15.55 -50.20 29.70
CA LEU A 188 -14.86 -49.54 28.58
C LEU A 188 -15.69 -49.53 27.27
N GLN A 189 -16.50 -50.58 27.05
CA GLN A 189 -17.34 -50.73 25.86
C GLN A 189 -18.52 -49.74 25.84
N GLU A 190 -19.08 -49.42 27.00
CA GLU A 190 -20.15 -48.41 27.12
C GLU A 190 -19.60 -47.01 26.83
N PHE A 191 -18.33 -46.75 27.15
CA PHE A 191 -17.68 -45.49 26.82
C PHE A 191 -17.40 -45.32 25.33
N GLU A 192 -16.86 -46.35 24.68
CA GLU A 192 -16.60 -46.33 23.22
C GLU A 192 -17.89 -46.05 22.43
N SER A 193 -19.01 -46.67 22.83
CA SER A 193 -20.32 -46.41 22.21
C SER A 193 -20.82 -44.97 22.38
N ILE A 194 -20.49 -44.31 23.49
CA ILE A 194 -20.87 -42.90 23.72
C ILE A 194 -20.01 -41.98 22.85
N LEU A 195 -18.70 -42.25 22.80
CA LEU A 195 -17.73 -41.47 22.02
C LEU A 195 -18.02 -41.55 20.51
N ASP A 196 -18.35 -42.74 20.00
CA ASP A 196 -18.71 -42.92 18.60
C ASP A 196 -20.03 -42.21 18.25
N ASN A 197 -21.00 -42.16 19.18
CA ASN A 197 -22.22 -41.37 18.99
C ASN A 197 -21.94 -39.86 18.96
N GLU A 198 -21.13 -39.35 19.90
CA GLU A 198 -20.77 -37.92 19.94
C GLU A 198 -19.96 -37.51 18.70
N LEU A 199 -18.99 -38.33 18.27
CA LEU A 199 -18.20 -38.09 17.06
C LEU A 199 -19.06 -38.12 15.79
N ASN A 200 -20.04 -39.03 15.69
CA ASN A 200 -20.96 -39.08 14.56
C ASN A 200 -21.83 -37.82 14.50
N ILE A 201 -22.36 -37.35 15.64
CA ILE A 201 -23.15 -36.10 15.73
C ILE A 201 -22.32 -34.89 15.29
N LEU A 202 -21.04 -34.83 15.69
CA LEU A 202 -20.13 -33.76 15.27
C LEU A 202 -19.79 -33.84 13.78
N SER A 203 -19.63 -35.05 13.22
CA SER A 203 -19.36 -35.23 11.78
C SER A 203 -20.57 -34.86 10.91
N GLU A 204 -21.79 -35.13 11.36
CA GLU A 204 -23.02 -34.76 10.64
C GLU A 204 -23.27 -33.25 10.70
N LYS A 205 -22.99 -32.60 11.84
CA LYS A 205 -23.06 -31.14 11.95
C LYS A 205 -21.98 -30.43 11.11
N GLY A 206 -20.78 -31.02 11.00
CA GLY A 206 -19.69 -30.49 10.17
C GLY A 206 -19.93 -30.61 8.65
N LYS A 207 -20.83 -31.51 8.21
CA LYS A 207 -21.21 -31.67 6.78
C LYS A 207 -22.29 -30.71 6.31
N LEU A 208 -22.98 -30.00 7.22
CA LEU A 208 -24.02 -29.03 6.88
C LEU A 208 -23.48 -27.62 6.55
N THR A 209 -22.16 -27.39 6.67
CA THR A 209 -21.51 -26.08 6.49
C THR A 209 -20.63 -26.00 5.24
N ASP A 210 -20.76 -26.96 4.32
CA ASP A 210 -19.99 -26.99 3.08
C ASP A 210 -20.67 -26.15 1.97
N SER A 211 -20.57 -24.83 2.11
CA SER A 211 -20.53 -23.87 0.98
C SER A 211 -20.05 -22.46 1.37
N SER A 212 -19.82 -22.18 2.64
CA SER A 212 -19.22 -20.92 3.11
C SER A 212 -18.84 -21.11 4.57
N ILE A 213 -17.61 -20.71 4.94
CA ILE A 213 -17.08 -20.71 6.31
C ILE A 213 -18.22 -20.36 7.28
N PRO A 214 -18.58 -21.24 8.23
CA PRO A 214 -19.72 -21.02 9.10
C PRO A 214 -19.39 -19.88 10.07
N ILE A 215 -20.11 -18.78 9.93
CA ILE A 215 -20.38 -17.89 11.05
C ILE A 215 -21.29 -18.72 11.96
N PHE A 216 -20.71 -19.35 12.99
CA PHE A 216 -21.51 -19.99 14.02
C PHE A 216 -22.25 -18.89 14.77
N ASP A 217 -23.58 -18.95 14.76
CA ASP A 217 -24.43 -18.12 15.62
C ASP A 217 -24.24 -18.61 17.07
N ASP A 218 -23.31 -17.96 17.78
CA ASP A 218 -22.82 -18.32 19.13
C ASP A 218 -23.95 -18.56 20.15
N GLU A 219 -25.12 -17.93 19.95
CA GLU A 219 -26.23 -18.02 20.89
C GLU A 219 -26.94 -19.39 20.87
N ALA A 220 -26.93 -20.09 19.73
CA ALA A 220 -27.59 -21.39 19.59
C ALA A 220 -26.77 -22.52 20.22
N LEU A 221 -25.43 -22.45 20.13
CA LEU A 221 -24.54 -23.46 20.69
C LEU A 221 -24.51 -23.38 22.22
N LEU A 222 -24.42 -22.18 22.79
CA LEU A 222 -24.45 -21.92 24.23
C LEU A 222 -25.78 -22.39 24.88
N LYS A 223 -26.92 -22.17 24.22
CA LYS A 223 -28.23 -22.64 24.73
C LYS A 223 -28.39 -24.16 24.67
N SER A 224 -27.65 -24.85 23.80
CA SER A 224 -27.70 -26.32 23.68
C SER A 224 -26.82 -27.05 24.71
N LEU A 225 -25.79 -26.38 25.22
CA LEU A 225 -24.83 -26.94 26.20
C LEU A 225 -25.23 -26.67 27.66
N LEU A 226 -26.26 -25.85 27.91
CA LEU A 226 -26.76 -25.50 29.25
C LEU A 226 -28.09 -26.19 29.61
N LYS A 227 -28.46 -27.27 28.90
CA LYS A 227 -29.55 -28.19 29.27
C LYS A 227 -28.98 -29.55 29.62
#